data_AF-A0A450W4I8-F1
#
_entry.id   AF-A0A450W4I8-F1
#
_cell.length_a   1.000
_cell.length_b   1.000
_cell.length_c   1.000
_cell.angle_alpha   90.00
_cell.angle_beta   90.00
_cell.angle_gamma   90.00
#
_symmetry.space_group_name_H-M   'P 1'
#
loop_
_entity.id
_entity.type
_entity.pdbx_description
1 polymer ?
#
loop_
_entity_poly.entity_id
_entity_poly.type
_entity_poly.pdbx_seq_one_letter_code
_entity_poly.pdbx_strand_id
1 'polypeptide(L)'
;MWNPDLLPDAEFGWQTMRGSGDSPVLAVLFKMVALGERPEWEEDGENWQAVLDRIAESARVHGDRLGKIYTDTFIRAVGEYEILIIKRNEQRHWTRSSALEDADTTILRAMIRQEEQVR
;
A
#
# COMPACT_ATOMS: atom_id res chain seq x y z
N MET A 1 -8.40 5.21 12.45
CA MET A 1 -9.23 4.62 11.38
C MET A 1 -9.45 5.74 10.36
N TRP A 2 -9.24 5.51 9.06
CA TRP A 2 -9.28 6.58 8.04
C TRP A 2 -10.69 6.94 7.54
N ASN A 3 -11.72 6.20 7.94
CA ASN A 3 -13.11 6.48 7.55
C ASN A 3 -13.61 7.90 7.86
N PRO A 4 -13.21 8.58 8.96
CA PRO A 4 -13.63 9.96 9.20
C PRO A 4 -13.10 10.97 8.15
N ASP A 5 -12.06 10.61 7.40
CA ASP A 5 -11.45 11.44 6.37
C ASP A 5 -12.07 11.18 4.98
N LEU A 6 -13.04 10.27 4.88
CA LEU A 6 -13.76 9.94 3.65
C LEU A 6 -15.05 10.77 3.48
N LEU A 7 -15.65 10.66 2.30
CA LEU A 7 -17.02 11.12 2.09
C LEU A 7 -17.98 10.41 3.06
N PRO A 8 -19.07 11.05 3.52
CA PRO A 8 -19.97 10.49 4.52
C PRO A 8 -20.64 9.17 4.13
N ASP A 9 -20.69 8.87 2.84
CA ASP A 9 -21.27 7.70 2.22
C ASP A 9 -20.22 6.70 1.72
N ALA A 10 -18.96 6.83 2.14
CA ALA A 10 -17.86 5.94 1.76
C ALA A 10 -17.19 5.30 2.98
N GLU A 11 -16.73 4.07 2.80
CA GLU A 11 -15.92 3.35 3.78
C GLU A 11 -14.76 2.60 3.13
N PHE A 12 -13.72 2.31 3.91
CA PHE A 12 -12.66 1.41 3.47
C PHE A 12 -12.99 -0.04 3.85
N GLY A 13 -13.02 -0.91 2.85
CA GLY A 13 -12.76 -2.33 3.07
C GLY A 13 -11.28 -2.64 2.89
N TRP A 14 -10.81 -3.76 3.45
CA TRP A 14 -9.43 -4.20 3.29
C TRP A 14 -9.28 -5.72 3.13
N GLN A 15 -8.22 -6.15 2.45
CA GLN A 15 -7.78 -7.54 2.31
C GLN A 15 -6.27 -7.63 2.46
N THR A 16 -5.80 -8.75 3.02
CA THR A 16 -4.38 -9.09 3.08
C THR A 16 -4.02 -10.06 1.96
N MET A 17 -2.85 -9.87 1.36
CA MET A 17 -2.26 -10.76 0.35
C MET A 17 -0.85 -11.13 0.80
N ARG A 18 -0.53 -12.42 0.79
CA ARG A 18 0.81 -12.89 1.17
C ARG A 18 1.72 -12.89 -0.06
N GLY A 19 3.01 -12.66 0.17
CA GLY A 19 4.00 -12.87 -0.89
C GLY A 19 4.02 -14.33 -1.34
N SER A 20 4.45 -14.57 -2.58
CA SER A 20 4.57 -15.92 -3.14
C SER A 20 5.53 -16.80 -2.31
N GLY A 21 5.14 -18.04 -2.01
CA GLY A 21 5.95 -19.00 -1.27
C GLY A 21 6.28 -18.55 0.16
N ASP A 22 7.54 -18.69 0.57
CA ASP A 22 8.04 -18.29 1.91
C ASP A 22 8.44 -16.80 2.00
N SER A 23 7.99 -15.96 1.07
CA SER A 23 8.34 -14.54 1.08
C SER A 23 7.87 -13.88 2.39
N PRO A 24 8.75 -13.21 3.15
CA PRO A 24 8.42 -12.64 4.45
C PRO A 24 7.67 -11.31 4.30
N VAL A 25 6.79 -11.19 3.31
CA VAL A 25 6.14 -9.95 2.90
C VAL A 25 4.62 -10.10 3.00
N LEU A 26 3.99 -9.05 3.50
CA LEU A 26 2.54 -8.90 3.59
C LEU A 26 2.14 -7.64 2.84
N ALA A 27 1.20 -7.79 1.92
CA ALA A 27 0.49 -6.70 1.30
C ALA A 27 -0.89 -6.53 1.96
N VAL A 28 -1.31 -5.28 2.12
CA VAL A 28 -2.65 -4.90 2.57
C VAL A 28 -3.21 -3.95 1.54
N LEU A 29 -4.32 -4.35 0.91
CA LEU A 29 -5.06 -3.55 -0.04
C LEU A 29 -6.27 -2.96 0.66
N PHE A 30 -6.42 -1.65 0.59
CA PHE A 30 -7.60 -0.91 1.00
C PHE A 30 -8.35 -0.48 -0.26
N LYS A 31 -9.66 -0.68 -0.30
CA LYS A 31 -10.54 -0.19 -1.36
C LYS A 31 -11.61 0.69 -0.73
N MET A 32 -11.84 1.85 -1.33
CA MET A 32 -12.95 2.72 -1.00
C MET A 32 -14.21 2.15 -1.67
N VAL A 33 -15.27 1.95 -0.89
CA VAL A 33 -16.58 1.50 -1.36
C VAL A 33 -17.68 2.36 -0.74
N ALA A 34 -18.89 2.28 -1.29
CA ALA A 34 -20.03 2.94 -0.66
C ALA A 34 -20.35 2.29 0.69
N LEU A 35 -20.92 3.09 1.60
CA LEU A 35 -21.25 2.67 2.95
C LEU A 35 -22.21 1.47 2.94
N GLY A 36 -21.80 0.37 3.56
CA GLY A 36 -22.57 -0.87 3.64
C GLY A 36 -22.32 -1.82 2.47
N GLU A 37 -21.52 -1.43 1.48
CA GLU A 37 -21.08 -2.32 0.41
C GLU A 37 -19.83 -3.10 0.82
N ARG A 38 -19.60 -4.22 0.13
CA ARG A 38 -18.37 -5.00 0.29
C ARG A 38 -17.54 -4.85 -0.97
N PRO A 39 -16.24 -4.56 -0.85
CA PRO A 39 -15.38 -4.55 -2.03
C PRO A 39 -15.35 -5.93 -2.66
N GLU A 40 -15.35 -5.97 -3.98
CA GLU A 40 -14.99 -7.17 -4.71
C GLU A 40 -13.50 -7.44 -4.47
N TRP A 41 -13.21 -8.56 -3.85
CA TRP A 41 -11.86 -9.02 -3.58
C TRP A 41 -11.37 -9.89 -4.71
N GLU A 42 -10.06 -9.91 -4.92
CA GLU A 42 -9.48 -10.93 -5.77
C GLU A 42 -9.62 -12.28 -5.05
N GLU A 43 -10.19 -13.25 -5.76
CA GLU A 43 -10.22 -14.64 -5.31
C GLU A 43 -8.78 -15.11 -5.17
N ASP A 44 -8.49 -15.71 -4.03
CA ASP A 44 -7.18 -16.16 -3.58
C ASP A 44 -6.22 -15.03 -3.17
N GLY A 45 -6.07 -14.87 -1.84
CA GLY A 45 -5.05 -14.03 -1.19
C GLY A 45 -3.59 -14.44 -1.46
N GLU A 46 -3.36 -15.17 -2.56
CA GLU A 46 -2.10 -15.64 -3.12
C GLU A 46 -1.77 -14.99 -4.47
N ASN A 47 -2.63 -14.13 -5.05
CA ASN A 47 -2.36 -13.47 -6.33
C ASN A 47 -1.32 -12.32 -6.20
N TRP A 48 -0.09 -12.70 -5.84
CA TRP A 48 1.05 -11.79 -5.76
C TRP A 48 1.33 -11.11 -7.10
N GLN A 49 1.00 -11.74 -8.23
CA GLN A 49 1.13 -11.13 -9.54
C GLN A 49 0.25 -9.88 -9.67
N ALA A 50 -1.01 -9.92 -9.21
CA ALA A 50 -1.87 -8.75 -9.23
C ALA A 50 -1.41 -7.62 -8.29
N VAL A 51 -0.66 -7.95 -7.23
CA VAL A 51 0.04 -6.95 -6.40
C VAL A 51 1.17 -6.29 -7.18
N LEU A 52 1.96 -7.08 -7.90
CA LEU A 52 3.06 -6.59 -8.74
C LEU A 52 2.53 -5.72 -9.89
N ASP A 53 1.43 -6.12 -10.52
CA ASP A 53 0.81 -5.40 -11.63
C ASP A 53 0.28 -4.04 -11.14
N ARG A 54 -0.39 -3.98 -9.97
CA ARG A 54 -0.79 -2.71 -9.34
C ARG A 54 0.39 -1.80 -9.03
N ILE A 55 1.50 -2.36 -8.55
CA ILE A 55 2.72 -1.57 -8.35
C ILE A 55 3.23 -1.05 -9.69
N ALA A 56 3.23 -1.86 -10.74
CA ALA A 56 3.67 -1.46 -12.08
C ALA A 56 2.76 -0.40 -12.72
N GLU A 57 1.45 -0.49 -12.52
CA GLU A 57 0.48 0.51 -13.01
C GLU A 57 0.54 1.81 -12.22
N SER A 58 0.66 1.70 -10.88
CA SER A 58 0.91 2.85 -10.02
C SER A 58 2.36 3.36 -10.10
N ALA A 59 3.24 2.67 -10.85
CA ALA A 59 4.65 2.96 -10.89
C ALA A 59 4.93 4.28 -11.61
N ARG A 60 4.86 5.34 -10.81
CA ARG A 60 5.99 6.28 -10.64
C ARG A 60 7.07 5.69 -9.68
N VAL A 61 7.10 4.37 -9.50
CA VAL A 61 8.03 3.61 -8.66
C VAL A 61 9.00 2.88 -9.60
N HIS A 62 10.26 3.33 -9.64
CA HIS A 62 11.28 2.71 -10.50
C HIS A 62 11.38 1.20 -10.19
N GLY A 63 11.33 0.37 -11.25
CA GLY A 63 11.25 -1.10 -11.19
C GLY A 63 12.36 -1.80 -10.39
N ASP A 64 13.45 -1.10 -10.09
CA ASP A 64 14.57 -1.58 -9.27
C ASP A 64 14.25 -1.70 -7.75
N ARG A 65 13.04 -1.30 -7.32
CA ARG A 65 12.60 -1.38 -5.91
C ARG A 65 12.01 -2.72 -5.50
N LEU A 66 11.56 -3.54 -6.45
CA LEU A 66 10.98 -4.87 -6.16
C LEU A 66 12.00 -5.81 -5.51
N GLY A 67 13.26 -5.77 -5.97
CA GLY A 67 14.37 -6.52 -5.35
C GLY A 67 14.81 -5.99 -3.98
N LYS A 68 14.47 -4.74 -3.62
CA LYS A 68 14.87 -4.09 -2.35
C LYS A 68 13.86 -4.23 -1.21
N ILE A 69 12.67 -4.80 -1.47
CA ILE A 69 11.63 -5.06 -0.45
C ILE A 69 12.20 -5.87 0.74
N TYR A 70 13.19 -6.72 0.47
CA TYR A 70 13.78 -7.65 1.43
C TYR A 70 14.57 -7.01 2.59
N THR A 71 14.96 -5.73 2.51
CA THR A 71 15.93 -5.18 3.47
C THR A 71 15.30 -4.37 4.60
N ASP A 72 14.35 -3.47 4.33
CA ASP A 72 13.61 -2.67 5.34
C ASP A 72 12.54 -1.75 4.73
N THR A 73 11.98 -2.11 3.57
CA THR A 73 11.25 -1.12 2.75
C THR A 73 9.74 -1.21 2.94
N PHE A 74 9.14 -0.06 3.26
CA PHE A 74 7.71 0.23 3.05
C PHE A 74 7.47 0.65 1.60
N ILE A 75 6.58 -0.07 0.91
CA ILE A 75 6.05 0.33 -0.40
C ILE A 75 4.59 0.74 -0.24
N ARG A 76 4.24 1.84 -0.89
CA ARG A 76 2.87 2.32 -1.01
C ARG A 76 2.56 2.67 -2.46
N ALA A 77 1.45 2.16 -2.95
CA ALA A 77 0.80 2.63 -4.16
C ALA A 77 -0.56 3.23 -3.78
N VAL A 78 -0.90 4.36 -4.40
CA VAL A 78 -2.18 5.04 -4.19
C VAL A 78 -2.80 5.31 -5.55
N GLY A 79 -3.97 4.71 -5.75
CA GLY A 79 -4.87 5.01 -6.84
C GLY A 79 -5.98 5.96 -6.38
N GLU A 80 -6.95 6.17 -7.26
CA GLU A 80 -8.11 7.04 -6.99
C GLU A 80 -9.03 6.46 -5.90
N TYR A 81 -9.25 5.14 -5.92
CA TYR A 81 -10.17 4.45 -5.01
C TYR A 81 -9.50 3.31 -4.21
N GLU A 82 -8.18 3.16 -4.31
CA GLU A 82 -7.46 2.11 -3.60
C GLU A 82 -6.09 2.55 -3.09
N ILE A 83 -5.66 1.92 -1.99
CA ILE A 83 -4.36 2.10 -1.37
C ILE A 83 -3.76 0.71 -1.14
N LEU A 84 -2.56 0.49 -1.66
CA LEU A 84 -1.81 -0.73 -1.44
C LEU A 84 -0.59 -0.43 -0.58
N ILE A 85 -0.46 -1.14 0.53
CA ILE A 85 0.70 -1.08 1.43
C ILE A 85 1.39 -2.44 1.44
N ILE A 86 2.70 -2.45 1.31
CA ILE A 86 3.51 -3.66 1.35
C ILE A 86 4.67 -3.46 2.32
N LYS A 87 4.79 -4.39 3.27
CA LYS A 87 5.86 -4.43 4.27
C LYS A 87 6.25 -5.87 4.58
N ARG A 88 7.33 -6.05 5.34
CA ARG A 88 7.66 -7.38 5.89
C ARG A 88 6.59 -7.83 6.88
N ASN A 89 6.24 -9.11 6.85
CA ASN A 89 5.30 -9.75 7.77
C ASN A 89 5.95 -10.04 9.13
N GLU A 90 6.49 -9.00 9.77
CA GLU A 90 7.14 -9.09 11.08
C GLU A 90 6.59 -8.00 11.98
N GLN A 91 6.27 -8.36 13.23
CA GLN A 91 5.52 -7.49 14.15
C GLN A 91 6.12 -6.09 14.29
N ARG A 92 7.46 -5.96 14.25
CA ARG A 92 8.15 -4.67 14.38
C ARG A 92 7.79 -3.66 13.29
N HIS A 93 7.28 -4.10 12.15
CA HIS A 93 6.90 -3.25 11.01
C HIS A 93 5.41 -2.88 10.99
N TRP A 94 4.62 -3.50 11.86
CA TRP A 94 3.16 -3.34 11.97
C TRP A 94 2.76 -2.74 13.32
N THR A 95 3.54 -1.75 13.77
CA THR A 95 3.24 -0.99 14.98
C THR A 95 2.68 0.39 14.65
N ARG A 96 2.04 1.03 15.63
CA ARG A 96 1.56 2.41 15.48
C ARG A 96 2.71 3.39 15.19
N SER A 97 3.86 3.23 15.84
CA SER A 97 5.02 4.09 15.61
C SER A 97 5.58 3.91 14.21
N SER A 98 5.72 2.66 13.73
CA SER A 98 6.17 2.40 12.36
C SER A 98 5.21 3.01 11.33
N ALA A 99 3.89 2.91 11.56
CA ALA A 99 2.91 3.53 10.67
C ALA A 99 3.04 5.07 10.61
N LEU A 100 3.41 5.71 11.73
CA LEU A 100 3.69 7.15 11.77
C LEU A 100 4.97 7.48 10.99
N GLU A 101 6.06 6.75 11.23
CA GLU A 101 7.33 6.92 10.51
C GLU A 101 7.17 6.74 8.99
N ASP A 102 6.34 5.79 8.57
CA ASP A 102 6.02 5.58 7.15
C ASP A 102 5.23 6.75 6.55
N ALA A 103 4.31 7.35 7.32
CA ALA A 103 3.56 8.53 6.92
C ALA A 103 4.48 9.74 6.76
N ASP A 104 5.34 10.00 7.74
CA ASP A 104 6.32 11.10 7.70
C ASP A 104 7.28 10.93 6.52
N THR A 105 7.80 9.72 6.32
CA THR A 105 8.66 9.37 5.17
C THR A 105 7.94 9.59 3.84
N THR A 106 6.64 9.30 3.79
CA THR A 106 5.81 9.51 2.60
C THR A 106 5.65 10.99 2.28
N ILE A 107 5.35 11.82 3.29
CA ILE A 107 5.21 13.27 3.15
C ILE A 107 6.52 13.87 2.67
N LEU A 108 7.64 13.54 3.33
CA LEU A 108 8.96 14.03 2.96
C LEU A 108 9.30 13.69 1.49
N ARG A 109 9.04 12.45 1.06
CA ARG A 109 9.26 12.04 -0.34
C ARG A 109 8.36 12.78 -1.32
N ALA A 110 7.12 13.09 -0.94
CA ALA A 110 6.22 13.87 -1.78
C ALA A 110 6.73 15.31 -1.96
N MET A 111 7.24 15.93 -0.89
CA MET A 111 7.87 17.25 -0.94
C MET A 111 9.08 17.28 -1.86
N ILE A 112 10.03 16.34 -1.69
CA ILE A 112 11.23 16.24 -2.54
C ILE A 112 10.84 16.09 -4.02
N ARG A 113 9.84 15.23 -4.33
CA ARG A 113 9.37 15.05 -5.71
C ARG A 113 8.74 16.32 -6.30
N GLN A 114 8.02 17.10 -5.49
CA GLN A 114 7.45 18.36 -5.93
C GLN A 114 8.55 19.37 -6.26
N GLU A 115 9.60 19.44 -5.43
CA GLU A 115 10.76 20.31 -5.67
C GLU A 115 11.55 19.91 -6.94
N GLU A 116 11.68 18.61 -7.22
CA GLU A 116 12.32 18.09 -8.45
C GLU A 116 11.53 18.44 -9.72
N GLN A 117 10.21 18.58 -9.65
CA GLN A 117 9.35 18.90 -10.80
C GLN A 117 9.31 20.40 -11.13
N VAL A 118 9.71 21.26 -10.19
CA VAL A 118 9.71 22.72 -10.34
C VAL A 118 11.06 23.23 -10.89
N ARG A 119 12.07 22.35 -11.02
CA ARG A 119 13.42 22.68 -11.45
C ARG A 119 13.71 22.23 -12.88
#